data_AF-A0A3N0HZX9-F1
#
_entry.id   AF-A0A3N0HZX9-F1
#
_cell.length_a   1.000
_cell.length_b   1.000
_cell.length_c   1.000
_cell.angle_alpha   90.00
_cell.angle_beta   90.00
_cell.angle_gamma   90.00
#
_symmetry.space_group_name_H-M   'P 1'
#
loop_
_entity.id
_entity.type
_entity.pdbx_description
1 polymer ?
#
loop_
_entity_poly.entity_id
_entity_poly.type
_entity_poly.pdbx_seq_one_letter_code
_entity_poly.pdbx_strand_id
1 'polypeptide(L)' 'MTVYQMAKLYYPRYWTLRMLNKLVKAGRLTQAEVDEIVSGAKEG' A
#
# COMPACT_ATOMS: atom_id res chain seq x y z
N MET A 1 -5.54 -10.56 -9.17
CA MET A 1 -4.82 -9.93 -8.05
C MET A 1 -4.88 -8.42 -8.21
N THR A 2 -5.38 -7.68 -7.23
CA THR A 2 -5.50 -6.21 -7.30
C THR A 2 -4.23 -5.50 -6.83
N VAL A 3 -4.09 -4.21 -7.15
CA VAL A 3 -2.98 -3.36 -6.68
C VAL A 3 -2.92 -3.33 -5.15
N TYR A 4 -4.08 -3.23 -4.48
CA TYR A 4 -4.18 -3.29 -3.03
C TYR A 4 -3.66 -4.62 -2.45
N GLN A 5 -4.06 -5.76 -3.01
CA GLN A 5 -3.60 -7.07 -2.56
C GLN A 5 -2.08 -7.23 -2.73
N MET A 6 -1.54 -6.80 -3.87
CA MET A 6 -0.09 -6.79 -4.11
C MET A 6 0.63 -5.90 -3.10
N ALA A 7 0.14 -4.68 -2.90
CA ALA A 7 0.70 -3.75 -1.94
C ALA A 7 0.72 -4.33 -0.51
N LYS A 8 -0.36 -4.98 -0.08
CA LYS A 8 -0.45 -5.59 1.25
C LYS A 8 0.52 -6.75 1.45
N LEU A 9 0.74 -7.57 0.42
CA LEU A 9 1.64 -8.74 0.49
C LEU A 9 3.11 -8.37 0.42
N TYR A 10 3.44 -7.29 -0.30
CA TYR A 10 4.82 -6.97 -0.65
C TYR A 10 5.35 -5.69 0.02
N TYR A 11 4.52 -4.90 0.69
CA TYR A 11 4.97 -3.83 1.57
C TYR A 11 5.47 -4.41 2.90
N PRO A 12 6.59 -3.92 3.47
CA PRO A 12 7.44 -2.82 3.00
C PRO A 12 8.61 -3.27 2.10
N ARG A 13 8.73 -4.56 1.78
CA ARG A 13 9.94 -5.16 1.17
C ARG A 13 10.16 -4.80 -0.30
N TYR A 14 9.11 -4.84 -1.13
CA TYR A 14 9.16 -4.47 -2.55
C TYR A 14 8.33 -3.22 -2.87
N TRP A 15 7.42 -2.85 -1.98
CA TRP A 15 6.59 -1.68 -2.11
C TRP A 15 6.97 -0.66 -1.05
N THR A 16 7.20 0.59 -1.48
CA THR A 16 7.55 1.68 -0.56
C THR A 16 6.37 2.61 -0.36
N LEU A 17 6.36 3.35 0.75
CA LEU A 17 5.31 4.32 1.06
C LEU A 17 5.16 5.38 -0.05
N ARG A 18 6.29 5.77 -0.67
CA ARG A 18 6.29 6.69 -1.82
C ARG A 18 5.52 6.12 -3.02
N MET A 19 5.61 4.81 -3.24
CA MET A 19 4.89 4.13 -4.33
C MET A 19 3.39 4.08 -4.05
N LEU A 20 3.00 3.74 -2.81
CA LEU A 20 1.61 3.75 -2.36
C LEU A 20 0.98 5.14 -2.53
N ASN A 21 1.67 6.20 -2.09
CA ASN A 21 1.19 7.58 -2.27
C ASN A 21 1.04 7.99 -3.75
N LYS A 22 1.89 7.50 -4.66
CA LYS A 22 1.72 7.74 -6.10
C LYS A 22 0.46 7.07 -6.63
N LEU A 23 0.14 5.87 -6.14
CA LEU A 23 -1.06 5.14 -6.54
C LEU A 23 -2.33 5.80 -6.00
N VAL A 24 -2.27 6.41 -4.82
CA VAL A 24 -3.36 7.24 -4.29
C VAL A 24 -3.60 8.45 -5.19
N LYS A 25 -2.54 9.19 -5.55
CA LYS A 25 -2.65 10.32 -6.48
C LYS A 25 -3.15 9.92 -7.87
N ALA A 26 -2.87 8.69 -8.30
CA ALA A 26 -3.35 8.14 -9.56
C ALA A 26 -4.80 7.59 -9.48
N GLY A 27 -5.46 7.66 -8.32
CA GLY A 27 -6.80 7.09 -8.11
C GLY A 27 -6.85 5.56 -8.17
N ARG A 28 -5.70 4.89 -8.02
CA ARG A 28 -5.56 3.43 -8.03
C ARG A 28 -5.67 2.80 -6.64
N LEU A 29 -5.42 3.60 -5.61
CA LEU A 29 -5.64 3.29 -4.21
C LEU A 29 -6.33 4.47 -3.55
N THR A 30 -7.01 4.20 -2.45
CA THR A 30 -7.50 5.22 -1.53
C THR A 30 -6.49 5.46 -0.42
N GLN A 31 -6.58 6.61 0.24
CA GLN A 31 -5.74 6.89 1.40
C GLN A 31 -5.96 5.85 2.52
N ALA A 32 -7.22 5.47 2.76
CA ALA A 32 -7.59 4.45 3.76
C ALA A 32 -6.97 3.08 3.49
N GLU A 33 -6.95 2.64 2.22
CA GLU A 33 -6.28 1.39 1.83
C GLU A 33 -4.77 1.42 2.11
N VAL A 34 -4.11 2.56 1.85
CA VAL A 34 -2.69 2.74 2.16
C VAL A 34 -2.44 2.73 3.66
N ASP A 35 -3.29 3.38 4.44
CA ASP A 35 -3.17 3.39 5.90
C ASP A 35 -3.30 1.97 6.48
N GLU A 36 -4.22 1.14 5.96
CA GLU A 36 -4.31 -0.29 6.34
C GLU A 36 -3.02 -1.06 6.01
N ILE A 37 -2.48 -0.88 4.80
CA ILE A 37 -1.26 -1.57 4.37
C ILE A 37 -0.08 -1.20 5.28
N VAL A 38 0.04 0.09 5.60
CA VAL A 38 1.14 0.61 6.43
C VAL A 38 0.97 0.19 7.89
N SER A 39 -0.26 0.21 8.42
CA SER A 39 -0.55 -0.24 9.79
C SER A 39 -0.26 -1.73 9.95
N GLY A 40 -0.72 -2.57 9.01
CA GLY A 40 -0.51 -4.02 9.08
C GLY A 40 0.96 -4.45 8.99
N ALA A 41 1.82 -3.63 8.39
CA ALA A 41 3.26 -3.90 8.31
C ALA A 41 4.05 -3.46 9.55
N LYS A 42 3.47 -2.66 10.46
CA LYS A 42 4.11 -2.31 11.74
C LYS A 42 3.90 -3.36 12.83
N GLU A 43 2.92 -4.24 12.66
CA GLU A 43 2.57 -5.27 13.65
C GLU A 43 3.26 -6.64 13.38
N GLY A 44 4.05 -6.75 12.31
CA GLY A 44 4.75 -7.97 11.88
C GLY A 44 6.26 -7.93 12.02
#